data_AF-A0A379DD45-F1
#
_entry.id   AF-A0A379DD45-F1
#
_cell.length_a   1.000
_cell.length_b   1.000
_cell.length_c   1.000
_cell.angle_alpha   90.00
_cell.angle_beta   90.00
_cell.angle_gamma   90.00
#
_symmetry.space_group_name_H-M   'P 1'
#
loop_
_entity.id
_entity.type
_entity.pdbx_description
1 polymer ?
#
loop_
_entity_poly.entity_id
_entity_poly.type
_entity_poly.pdbx_seq_one_letter_code
_entity_poly.pdbx_strand_id
1 'polypeptide(L)'
;MEYSLINNLKIKIQKLKDLSKLKIIMDSNDLKPNYSALSKELGVDRRTIKKYYHGYEKPFSRNKSSKIDKFKDVIKELLDVNSVQRFYSKTILWRYLILLSY
;
A
#
# COMPACT_ATOMS: atom_id res chain seq x y z
N MET A 1 -6.05 -24.62 4.30
CA MET A 1 -5.62 -26.01 4.54
C MET A 1 -4.41 -26.11 5.48
N GLU A 2 -4.16 -27.32 6.01
CA GLU A 2 -2.84 -27.75 6.50
C GLU A 2 -2.06 -28.34 5.31
N TYR A 3 -0.86 -27.84 5.04
CA TYR A 3 0.09 -28.49 4.13
C TYR A 3 1.12 -29.26 4.97
N SER A 4 1.37 -30.53 4.68
CA SER A 4 2.46 -31.31 5.27
C SER A 4 3.69 -31.28 4.34
N LEU A 5 4.82 -30.79 4.85
CA LEU A 5 6.12 -30.89 4.18
C LEU A 5 6.87 -32.15 4.62
N ILE A 6 7.82 -32.59 3.79
CA ILE A 6 8.75 -33.72 4.00
C ILE A 6 9.57 -33.57 5.32
N ASN A 7 9.59 -32.38 5.92
CA ASN A 7 10.27 -32.07 7.20
C ASN A 7 9.32 -31.78 8.40
N ASN A 8 8.07 -32.28 8.39
CA ASN A 8 7.10 -32.09 9.51
C ASN A 8 6.72 -30.63 9.85
N LEU A 9 6.79 -29.70 8.89
CA LEU A 9 6.25 -28.33 9.08
C LEU A 9 4.79 -28.29 8.62
N LYS A 10 3.86 -28.38 9.57
CA LYS A 10 2.44 -28.10 9.34
C LYS A 10 2.19 -26.60 9.31
N ILE A 11 1.87 -26.05 8.16
CA ILE A 11 1.50 -24.63 8.04
C ILE A 11 0.02 -24.52 7.76
N LYS A 12 -0.65 -23.80 8.67
CA LYS A 12 -2.06 -23.48 8.56
C LYS A 12 -2.21 -22.13 7.87
N ILE A 13 -2.64 -22.14 6.61
CA ILE A 13 -2.96 -20.90 5.89
C ILE A 13 -4.41 -20.56 6.18
N GLN A 14 -4.63 -19.47 6.91
CA GLN A 14 -5.98 -18.96 7.23
C GLN A 14 -6.21 -17.56 6.66
N LYS A 15 -5.15 -16.76 6.46
CA LYS A 15 -5.27 -15.36 6.02
C LYS A 15 -4.47 -15.13 4.74
N LEU A 16 -4.88 -14.12 3.95
CA LEU A 16 -4.18 -13.72 2.73
C LEU A 16 -2.72 -13.29 2.98
N LYS A 17 -2.43 -12.75 4.16
CA LYS A 17 -1.06 -12.37 4.55
C LYS A 17 -0.12 -13.57 4.67
N ASP A 18 -0.65 -14.77 4.94
CA ASP A 18 0.17 -15.97 5.09
C ASP A 18 0.64 -16.52 3.73
N LEU A 19 0.10 -16.02 2.61
CA LEU A 19 0.52 -16.41 1.26
C LEU A 19 1.96 -16.00 0.94
N SER A 20 2.48 -14.92 1.56
CA SER A 20 3.89 -14.54 1.38
C SER A 20 4.83 -15.56 2.02
N LYS A 21 4.44 -16.14 3.17
CA LYS A 21 5.18 -17.23 3.82
C LYS A 21 5.14 -18.51 2.99
N LEU A 22 3.98 -18.81 2.40
CA LEU A 22 3.85 -19.94 1.47
C LEU A 22 4.81 -19.80 0.29
N LYS A 23 5.01 -18.59 -0.24
CA LYS A 23 5.94 -18.34 -1.34
C LYS A 23 7.37 -18.73 -0.99
N ILE A 24 7.88 -18.28 0.15
CA ILE A 24 9.25 -18.59 0.61
C ILE A 24 9.48 -20.11 0.62
N ILE A 25 8.47 -20.85 1.04
CA ILE A 25 8.55 -22.31 1.18
C ILE A 25 8.47 -23.01 -0.17
N MET A 26 7.53 -22.61 -1.02
CA MET A 26 7.40 -23.15 -2.37
C MET A 26 8.70 -22.92 -3.16
N ASP A 27 9.25 -21.70 -3.09
CA ASP A 27 10.51 -21.33 -3.74
C ASP A 27 11.69 -22.15 -3.17
N SER A 28 11.73 -22.42 -1.86
CA SER A 28 12.79 -23.25 -1.24
C SER A 28 12.74 -24.74 -1.62
N ASN A 29 11.59 -25.21 -2.12
CA ASN A 29 11.38 -26.61 -2.51
C ASN A 29 11.23 -26.77 -4.04
N ASP A 30 11.46 -25.71 -4.82
CA ASP A 30 11.21 -25.66 -6.27
C ASP A 30 9.79 -26.12 -6.69
N LEU A 31 8.79 -25.85 -5.83
CA LEU A 31 7.40 -26.25 -6.04
C LEU A 31 6.56 -25.13 -6.66
N LYS A 32 5.62 -25.51 -7.51
CA LYS A 32 4.67 -24.57 -8.12
C LYS A 32 3.35 -24.50 -7.32
N PRO A 33 2.92 -23.33 -6.85
CA PRO A 33 1.67 -23.19 -6.12
C PRO A 33 0.44 -23.37 -7.04
N ASN A 34 -0.59 -24.06 -6.52
CA ASN A 34 -1.90 -24.15 -7.19
C ASN A 34 -2.84 -23.04 -6.72
N TYR A 35 -2.87 -21.95 -7.48
CA TYR A 35 -3.70 -20.78 -7.17
C TYR A 35 -5.21 -21.05 -7.21
N SER A 36 -5.68 -22.00 -8.02
CA SER A 36 -7.12 -22.32 -8.12
C SER A 36 -7.62 -23.06 -6.89
N ALA A 37 -6.80 -23.95 -6.32
CA ALA A 37 -7.10 -24.60 -5.05
C ALA A 37 -7.18 -23.55 -3.94
N LEU A 38 -6.13 -22.73 -3.80
CA LEU A 38 -6.07 -21.64 -2.81
C LEU A 38 -7.28 -20.68 -2.88
N SER A 39 -7.76 -20.38 -4.10
CA SER A 39 -8.94 -19.52 -4.34
C SER A 39 -10.21 -20.08 -3.73
N LYS A 40 -10.44 -21.38 -3.85
CA LYS A 40 -11.61 -22.05 -3.31
C LYS A 40 -11.58 -22.08 -1.78
N GLU A 41 -10.41 -22.30 -1.17
CA GLU A 41 -10.32 -22.39 0.29
C GLU A 41 -10.41 -21.04 0.98
N LEU A 42 -9.76 -20.03 0.41
CA LEU A 42 -9.76 -18.69 0.98
C LEU A 42 -11.01 -17.91 0.58
N GLY A 43 -11.82 -18.41 -0.37
CA GLY A 43 -13.00 -17.74 -0.89
C GLY A 43 -12.66 -16.42 -1.59
N VAL A 44 -11.45 -16.28 -2.12
CA VAL A 44 -10.92 -15.04 -2.70
C VAL A 44 -10.53 -15.27 -4.15
N ASP A 45 -10.75 -14.26 -5.00
CA ASP A 45 -10.39 -14.31 -6.41
C ASP A 45 -8.90 -14.68 -6.62
N ARG A 46 -8.65 -15.53 -7.62
CA ARG A 46 -7.32 -16.03 -7.96
C ARG A 46 -6.29 -14.92 -8.21
N ARG A 47 -6.70 -13.77 -8.78
CA ARG A 47 -5.80 -12.64 -9.04
C ARG A 47 -5.35 -12.01 -7.73
N THR A 48 -6.24 -11.92 -6.76
CA THR A 48 -5.92 -11.42 -5.42
C THR A 48 -4.96 -12.37 -4.72
N ILE A 49 -5.17 -13.69 -4.79
CA ILE A 49 -4.22 -14.66 -4.22
C ILE A 49 -2.84 -14.52 -4.85
N LYS A 50 -2.76 -14.46 -6.19
CA LYS A 50 -1.48 -14.26 -6.88
C LYS A 50 -0.81 -12.95 -6.44
N LYS A 51 -1.58 -11.87 -6.31
CA LYS A 51 -1.10 -10.56 -5.85
C LYS A 51 -0.47 -10.65 -4.44
N TYR A 52 -1.17 -11.26 -3.49
CA TYR A 52 -0.68 -11.43 -2.11
C TYR A 52 0.47 -12.45 -2.01
N TYR A 53 0.46 -13.50 -2.82
CA TYR A 53 1.55 -14.47 -2.92
C TYR A 53 2.89 -13.79 -3.28
N HIS A 54 2.86 -12.80 -4.18
CA HIS A 54 4.05 -12.03 -4.55
C HIS A 54 4.44 -10.93 -3.53
N GLY A 55 3.82 -10.90 -2.34
CA GLY A 55 4.20 -9.98 -1.26
C GLY A 55 3.42 -8.67 -1.23
N TYR A 56 2.26 -8.60 -1.90
CA TYR A 56 1.39 -7.44 -1.73
C TYR A 56 0.78 -7.39 -0.33
N GLU A 57 0.88 -6.23 0.29
CA GLU A 57 0.14 -5.89 1.50
C GLU A 57 -0.86 -4.79 1.19
N LYS A 58 -2.11 -4.97 1.64
CA LYS A 58 -3.13 -3.93 1.52
C LYS A 58 -2.76 -2.79 2.47
N PRO A 59 -2.53 -1.57 1.96
CA PRO A 59 -2.29 -0.43 2.82
C PRO A 59 -3.57 -0.09 3.60
N PHE A 60 -3.41 0.43 4.82
CA PHE A 60 -4.52 0.85 5.66
C PHE A 60 -5.25 2.07 5.07
N SER A 61 -4.48 3.01 4.51
CA SER A 61 -4.99 4.21 3.84
C SER A 61 -4.49 4.29 2.39
N ARG A 62 -5.26 4.99 1.56
CA ARG A 62 -4.84 5.28 0.18
C ARG A 62 -3.81 6.39 0.20
N ASN A 63 -2.60 6.15 -0.30
CA ASN A 63 -1.64 7.22 -0.55
C ASN A 63 -2.14 8.06 -1.74
N LYS A 64 -2.75 9.21 -1.46
CA LYS A 64 -3.23 10.17 -2.45
C LYS A 64 -2.68 11.53 -2.08
N SER A 65 -1.77 12.06 -2.89
CA SER A 65 -1.32 13.44 -2.74
C SER A 65 -2.46 14.42 -3.05
N SER A 66 -2.53 15.46 -2.25
CA SER A 66 -3.37 16.63 -2.50
C SER A 66 -2.69 17.54 -3.53
N LYS A 67 -3.50 18.38 -4.19
CA LYS A 67 -2.96 19.46 -5.04
C LYS A 67 -2.12 20.47 -4.22
N ILE A 68 -2.41 20.61 -2.93
CA ILE A 68 -1.72 21.52 -2.00
C ILE A 68 -0.33 21.03 -1.66
N ASP A 69 -0.09 19.71 -1.67
CA ASP A 69 1.15 19.13 -1.15
C ASP A 69 2.38 19.66 -1.89
N LYS A 70 2.21 20.09 -3.15
CA LYS A 70 3.24 20.77 -3.96
C LYS A 70 3.70 22.11 -3.38
N PHE A 71 2.82 22.80 -2.64
CA PHE A 71 3.06 24.12 -2.07
C PHE A 71 3.41 24.05 -0.59
N LYS A 72 3.71 22.87 -0.04
CA LYS A 72 3.93 22.68 1.39
C LYS A 72 5.02 23.59 1.94
N ASP A 73 6.12 23.75 1.21
CA ASP A 73 7.26 24.57 1.61
C ASP A 73 6.92 26.06 1.54
N VAL A 74 6.28 26.50 0.45
CA VAL A 74 5.77 27.88 0.29
C VAL A 74 4.79 28.24 1.40
N ILE A 75 3.84 27.34 1.72
CA ILE A 75 2.89 27.56 2.81
C ILE A 75 3.61 27.66 4.15
N LYS A 76 4.68 26.88 4.36
CA LYS A 76 5.49 26.93 5.58
C LYS A 76 6.20 28.29 5.72
N GLU A 77 6.76 28.81 4.63
CA GLU A 77 7.36 30.15 4.59
C GLU A 77 6.33 31.27 4.84
N LEU A 78 5.13 31.15 4.23
CA LEU A 78 4.03 32.11 4.41
C LEU A 78 3.42 32.09 5.82
N LEU A 79 3.60 31.00 6.57
CA LEU A 79 3.16 30.89 7.95
C LEU A 79 4.24 31.28 8.96
N ASP A 80 5.46 31.58 8.52
CA ASP A 80 6.52 32.04 9.41
C ASP A 80 6.18 33.41 10.00
N VAL A 81 6.64 33.67 11.23
CA VAL A 81 6.35 34.90 11.98
C VAL A 81 6.95 36.12 11.29
N ASN A 82 8.04 35.93 10.55
CA ASN A 82 8.73 36.97 9.78
C ASN A 82 8.10 37.22 8.41
N SER A 83 7.07 36.45 8.03
CA SER A 83 6.42 36.63 6.73
C SER A 83 5.69 37.97 6.67
N VAL A 84 6.05 38.76 5.68
CA VAL A 84 5.43 40.08 5.42
C VAL A 84 4.00 39.91 4.89
N GLN A 85 3.73 38.78 4.23
CA GLN A 85 2.49 38.57 3.49
C GLN A 85 1.46 37.76 4.29
N ARG A 86 0.45 38.43 4.83
CA ARG A 86 -0.69 37.81 5.53
C ARG A 86 -1.89 37.64 4.61
N PHE A 87 -2.42 36.42 4.53
CA PHE A 87 -3.63 36.10 3.78
C PHE A 87 -4.84 35.97 4.70
N TYR A 88 -5.86 36.82 4.50
CA TYR A 88 -7.07 36.82 5.32
C TYR A 88 -8.04 35.67 5.00
N SER A 89 -7.92 35.06 3.82
CA SER A 89 -8.79 33.95 3.42
C SER A 89 -8.07 32.89 2.64
N LYS A 90 -8.58 31.66 2.75
CA LYS A 90 -8.13 30.50 1.99
C LYS A 90 -8.20 30.76 0.48
N THR A 91 -9.21 31.48 -0.01
CA THR A 91 -9.38 31.78 -1.44
C THR A 91 -8.27 32.65 -2.00
N ILE A 92 -7.84 33.69 -1.25
CA ILE A 92 -6.77 34.59 -1.68
C ILE A 92 -5.43 33.82 -1.67
N LEU A 93 -5.18 33.03 -0.63
CA LEU A 93 -4.02 32.14 -0.57
C LEU A 93 -3.98 31.20 -1.79
N TRP A 94 -5.11 30.60 -2.16
CA TRP A 94 -5.16 29.72 -3.33
C TRP A 94 -4.85 30.42 -4.64
N ARG A 95 -5.37 31.64 -4.86
CA ARG A 95 -5.04 32.42 -6.07
C ARG A 95 -3.54 32.72 -6.12
N TYR A 96 -2.96 33.08 -4.98
CA TYR A 96 -1.52 33.31 -4.88
C TYR A 96 -0.70 32.05 -5.19
N LEU A 97 -1.05 30.90 -4.61
CA LEU A 97 -0.38 29.63 -4.88
C LEU A 97 -0.48 29.20 -6.35
N ILE A 98 -1.62 29.43 -7.00
CA ILE A 98 -1.80 29.14 -8.43
C ILE A 98 -0.93 30.08 -9.28
N LEU A 99 -0.85 31.37 -8.93
CA LEU A 99 -0.01 32.34 -9.63
C LEU A 99 1.48 32.00 -9.57
N LEU A 100 1.96 31.43 -8.45
CA LEU A 100 3.35 30.98 -8.31
C LEU A 100 3.73 29.76 -9.18
N SER A 101 2.74 29.11 -9.81
CA SER A 101 2.98 27.93 -10.66
C SER A 101 3.12 28.24 -12.16
N TYR A 102 3.15 29.52 -12.53
CA TYR A 102 3.42 30.06 -13.87
C TYR A 102 4.78 30.74 -13.92
#